data_AF-W3XFE9-F1
#
_entry.id   AF-W3XFE9-F1
#
_cell.length_a   1.000
_cell.length_b   1.000
_cell.length_c   1.000
_cell.angle_alpha   90.00
_cell.angle_beta   90.00
_cell.angle_gamma   90.00
#
_symmetry.space_group_name_H-M   'P 1'
#
loop_
_entity.id
_entity.type
_entity.pdbx_description
1 polymer ?
#
loop_
_entity_poly.entity_id
_entity_poly.type
_entity_poly.pdbx_seq_one_letter_code
_entity_poly.pdbx_strand_id
1 'polypeptide(L)'
;METIDEYDVEDVKDVENPEKPEAWEYVRSHARDWVRLKHGVDEPYGTDAAARSRSEANETFERRKKRVRLAMDIRTTLKECREPLIQESTLLNMQQPSQQSMAALSNYFHIHITSSTESEPHRSTYPILSGASSYLYPHNMDSSRIRFPDYVSVSRRSESDLLTYFLKTYCSRLFETRPPVALPQEVGISHLPRHQVVHYSIAMVRFVASFVTTLTATLLLFLPIYTLYNISTSRAALTLGLIAMFTVLFACGIVVLINARRAEVFGACAACAAVLVVFVSGDFSGTGS
;
A
#
# COMPACT_ATOMS: atom_id res chain seq x y z
N MET A 1 -15.98 39.40 14.27
CA MET A 1 -16.15 39.79 15.69
C MET A 1 -17.53 39.28 16.05
N GLU A 2 -17.56 37.99 16.37
CA GLU A 2 -18.78 37.22 16.61
C GLU A 2 -19.33 37.67 17.96
N THR A 3 -20.61 38.04 18.01
CA THR A 3 -21.28 38.46 19.23
C THR A 3 -21.28 37.27 20.17
N ILE A 4 -20.52 37.37 21.26
CA ILE A 4 -20.62 36.42 22.37
C ILE A 4 -22.07 36.55 22.85
N ASP A 5 -22.86 35.51 22.58
CA ASP A 5 -24.26 35.49 22.98
C ASP A 5 -24.31 35.58 24.51
N GLU A 6 -25.26 36.35 25.04
CA GLU A 6 -25.47 36.58 26.48
C GLU A 6 -25.51 35.27 27.30
N TYR A 7 -25.83 34.17 26.63
CA TYR A 7 -25.82 32.79 27.12
C TYR A 7 -24.45 32.23 27.48
N ASP A 8 -23.40 32.52 26.70
CA ASP A 8 -22.04 32.01 26.98
C ASP A 8 -21.49 32.60 28.29
N VAL A 9 -21.94 33.81 28.65
CA VAL A 9 -21.55 34.51 29.87
C VAL A 9 -22.26 33.94 31.10
N GLU A 10 -23.50 33.44 30.96
CA GLU A 10 -24.23 32.82 32.06
C GLU A 10 -23.83 31.36 32.32
N ASP A 11 -23.51 30.59 31.27
CA ASP A 11 -23.05 29.20 31.43
C ASP A 11 -21.66 29.14 32.09
N VAL A 12 -20.79 30.14 31.85
CA VAL A 12 -19.52 30.29 32.58
C VAL A 12 -19.74 30.51 34.08
N LYS A 13 -20.77 31.29 34.45
CA LYS A 13 -21.15 31.51 35.86
C LYS A 13 -21.73 30.26 36.53
N ASP A 14 -22.47 29.43 35.77
CA ASP A 14 -23.01 28.15 36.26
C ASP A 14 -21.92 27.10 36.48
N VAL A 15 -20.83 27.12 35.69
CA VAL A 15 -19.67 26.23 35.88
C VAL A 15 -18.86 26.61 37.13
N GLU A 16 -18.81 27.89 37.48
CA GLU A 16 -18.17 28.38 38.70
C GLU A 16 -19.01 28.18 39.97
N ASN A 17 -20.30 27.85 39.85
CA ASN A 17 -21.19 27.68 41.01
C ASN A 17 -21.36 26.20 41.42
N PRO A 18 -20.74 25.74 42.53
CA PRO A 18 -20.76 24.34 42.96
C PRO A 18 -22.10 23.83 43.53
N GLU A 19 -23.14 24.68 43.62
CA GLU A 19 -24.39 24.36 44.33
C GLU A 19 -25.40 23.50 43.55
N LYS A 20 -25.18 23.16 42.27
CA LYS A 20 -26.14 22.35 41.46
C LYS A 20 -25.55 21.07 40.83
N PRO A 21 -25.05 20.11 41.64
CA PRO A 21 -24.43 18.87 41.14
C PRO A 21 -25.42 17.90 40.48
N GLU A 22 -26.69 17.89 40.91
CA GLU A 22 -27.69 16.88 40.50
C GLU A 22 -28.08 16.96 39.02
N ALA A 23 -28.16 18.18 38.48
CA ALA A 23 -28.45 18.40 37.07
C ALA A 23 -27.34 17.84 36.15
N TRP A 24 -26.08 17.97 36.60
CA TRP A 24 -24.92 17.45 35.89
C TRP A 24 -24.80 15.93 35.99
N GLU A 25 -25.14 15.33 37.14
CA GLU A 25 -25.20 13.88 37.30
C GLU A 25 -26.26 13.24 36.41
N TYR A 26 -27.43 13.87 36.25
CA TYR A 26 -28.46 13.39 35.33
C TYR A 26 -27.98 13.38 33.87
N VAL A 27 -27.40 14.49 33.39
CA VAL A 27 -26.86 14.57 32.03
C VAL A 27 -25.72 13.56 31.84
N ARG A 28 -24.83 13.41 32.82
CA ARG A 28 -23.68 12.51 32.75
C ARG A 28 -24.07 11.02 32.79
N SER A 29 -25.07 10.66 33.59
CA SER A 29 -25.60 9.28 33.66
C SER A 29 -26.37 8.88 32.40
N HIS A 30 -27.07 9.84 31.77
CA HIS A 30 -27.85 9.59 30.55
C HIS A 30 -27.09 9.90 29.26
N ALA A 31 -25.86 10.43 29.34
CA ALA A 31 -25.00 10.70 28.17
C ALA A 31 -24.70 9.44 27.34
N ARG A 32 -24.71 8.25 27.95
CA ARG A 32 -24.54 6.98 27.23
C ARG A 32 -25.80 6.53 26.48
N ASP A 33 -26.99 6.96 26.91
CA ASP A 33 -28.28 6.50 26.38
C ASP A 33 -29.14 7.70 25.93
N TRP A 34 -28.74 8.25 24.78
CA TRP A 34 -29.25 9.51 24.23
C TRP A 34 -30.73 9.46 23.80
N VAL A 35 -31.27 8.27 23.54
CA VAL A 35 -32.69 8.08 23.24
C VAL A 35 -33.52 8.44 24.48
N ARG A 36 -33.08 7.98 25.67
CA ARG A 36 -33.68 8.35 26.95
C ARG A 36 -33.48 9.83 27.27
N LEU A 37 -32.31 10.39 26.98
CA LEU A 37 -32.05 11.82 27.18
C LEU A 37 -33.00 12.71 26.36
N LYS A 38 -33.29 12.32 25.11
CA LYS A 38 -34.24 13.03 24.24
C LYS A 38 -35.66 12.94 24.81
N HIS A 39 -36.11 11.76 25.20
CA HIS A 39 -37.45 11.55 25.75
C HIS A 39 -37.63 12.20 27.14
N GLY A 40 -36.61 12.19 28.00
CA GLY A 40 -36.64 12.81 29.34
C GLY A 40 -36.52 14.33 29.35
N VAL A 41 -36.52 14.97 28.19
CA VAL A 41 -36.61 16.44 28.03
C VAL A 41 -38.00 16.85 27.56
N ASP A 42 -38.76 15.93 26.95
CA ASP A 42 -40.14 16.14 26.55
C ASP A 42 -41.13 15.87 27.70
N GLU A 43 -40.71 15.15 28.76
CA GLU A 43 -41.52 14.98 29.98
C GLU A 43 -41.38 16.19 30.92
N PRO A 44 -42.48 16.93 31.20
CA PRO A 44 -42.49 17.91 32.27
C PRO A 44 -42.43 17.20 33.63
N TYR A 45 -41.63 17.73 34.55
CA TYR A 45 -41.37 17.18 35.88
C TYR A 45 -42.67 16.85 36.63
N GLY A 46 -42.70 15.69 37.27
CA GLY A 46 -43.78 15.23 38.15
C GLY A 46 -44.14 16.29 39.20
N THR A 47 -45.43 16.36 39.48
CA THR A 47 -46.17 17.39 40.18
C THR A 47 -45.83 17.58 41.67
N ASP A 48 -44.58 17.77 42.09
CA ASP A 48 -44.25 17.89 43.52
C ASP A 48 -43.22 19.00 43.81
N ALA A 49 -43.51 20.25 43.44
CA ALA A 49 -42.91 21.43 44.08
C ALA A 49 -43.79 22.67 43.88
N ALA A 50 -44.27 23.21 45.00
CA ALA A 50 -45.27 24.26 45.07
C ALA A 50 -44.86 25.58 44.37
N ALA A 51 -45.64 25.97 43.36
CA ALA A 51 -46.24 27.29 43.07
C ALA A 51 -45.50 28.62 43.37
N ARG A 52 -44.20 28.65 43.69
CA ARG A 52 -43.40 29.87 43.64
C ARG A 52 -42.66 29.86 42.31
N SER A 53 -43.00 30.87 41.49
CA SER A 53 -42.49 31.22 40.16
C SER A 53 -42.63 30.13 39.07
N ARG A 54 -43.88 29.91 38.58
CA ARG A 54 -44.16 29.21 37.30
C ARG A 54 -43.29 29.72 36.13
N SER A 55 -42.79 30.96 36.20
CA SER A 55 -41.82 31.55 35.29
C SER A 55 -40.44 30.89 35.35
N GLU A 56 -39.87 30.68 36.54
CA GLU A 56 -38.52 30.13 36.73
C GLU A 56 -38.46 28.63 36.37
N ALA A 57 -39.53 27.88 36.65
CA ALA A 57 -39.64 26.48 36.24
C ALA A 57 -39.74 26.33 34.71
N ASN A 58 -40.38 27.28 34.03
CA ASN A 58 -40.50 27.27 32.57
C ASN A 58 -39.19 27.70 31.90
N GLU A 59 -38.48 28.66 32.48
CA GLU A 59 -37.17 29.13 32.02
C GLU A 59 -36.10 28.03 32.14
N THR A 60 -36.08 27.29 33.25
CA THR A 60 -35.17 26.15 33.43
C THR A 60 -35.46 24.99 32.48
N PHE A 61 -36.74 24.72 32.19
CA PHE A 61 -37.17 23.73 31.20
C PHE A 61 -36.74 24.11 29.77
N GLU A 62 -37.00 25.36 29.35
CA GLU A 62 -36.57 25.87 28.05
C GLU A 62 -35.05 25.88 27.90
N ARG A 63 -34.30 26.22 28.97
CA ARG A 63 -32.83 26.15 28.99
C ARG A 63 -32.33 24.72 28.76
N ARG A 64 -32.91 23.74 29.45
CA ARG A 64 -32.59 22.31 29.28
C ARG A 64 -32.89 21.82 27.87
N LYS A 65 -34.05 22.19 27.32
CA LYS A 65 -34.46 21.85 25.95
C LYS A 65 -33.50 22.41 24.90
N LYS A 66 -33.05 23.66 25.07
CA LYS A 66 -32.04 24.28 24.22
C LYS A 66 -30.68 23.56 24.31
N ARG A 67 -30.21 23.22 25.52
CA ARG A 67 -28.94 22.48 25.73
C ARG A 67 -28.96 21.10 25.06
N VAL A 68 -30.08 20.38 25.16
CA VAL A 68 -30.24 19.08 24.49
C VAL A 68 -30.33 19.23 22.98
N ARG A 69 -30.98 20.29 22.47
CA ARG A 69 -30.98 20.61 21.04
C ARG A 69 -29.57 20.91 20.52
N LEU A 70 -28.79 21.72 21.24
CA LEU A 70 -27.40 22.02 20.90
C LEU A 70 -26.54 20.75 20.87
N ALA A 71 -26.69 19.87 21.86
CA ALA A 71 -25.98 18.59 21.90
C ALA A 71 -26.34 17.68 20.70
N MET A 72 -27.59 17.72 20.23
CA MET A 72 -28.01 16.98 19.03
C MET A 72 -27.43 17.57 17.75
N ASP A 73 -27.31 18.90 17.67
CA ASP A 73 -26.72 19.59 16.54
C ASP A 73 -25.22 19.32 16.41
N ILE A 74 -24.47 19.43 17.53
CA ILE A 74 -23.05 19.04 17.62
C ILE A 74 -22.85 17.58 17.20
N ARG A 75 -23.76 16.68 17.54
CA ARG A 75 -23.65 15.28 17.13
C ARG A 75 -23.89 15.09 15.64
N THR A 76 -24.85 15.82 15.08
CA THR A 76 -25.17 15.73 13.65
C THR A 76 -23.98 16.23 12.83
N THR A 77 -23.41 17.37 13.21
CA THR A 77 -22.18 17.90 12.61
C THR A 77 -20.99 16.96 12.80
N LEU A 78 -20.77 16.37 13.99
CA LEU A 78 -19.73 15.35 14.19
C LEU A 78 -19.94 14.09 13.34
N LYS A 79 -21.19 13.67 13.14
CA LYS A 79 -21.52 12.52 12.30
C LYS A 79 -21.23 12.83 10.83
N GLU A 80 -21.60 14.02 10.37
CA GLU A 80 -21.27 14.52 9.04
C GLU A 80 -19.76 14.67 8.84
N CYS A 81 -19.01 15.11 9.85
CA CYS A 81 -17.54 15.18 9.80
C CYS A 81 -16.87 13.81 9.86
N ARG A 82 -17.51 12.79 10.43
CA ARG A 82 -16.91 11.46 10.58
C ARG A 82 -16.77 10.74 9.24
N GLU A 83 -17.74 10.92 8.34
CA GLU A 83 -17.72 10.30 7.01
C GLU A 83 -16.49 10.72 6.16
N PRO A 84 -16.20 12.02 5.96
CA PRO A 84 -15.00 12.44 5.23
C PRO A 84 -13.73 12.04 5.95
N LEU A 85 -13.71 12.00 7.29
CA LEU A 85 -12.53 11.62 8.07
C LEU A 85 -12.20 10.12 7.91
N ILE A 86 -13.22 9.25 7.84
CA ILE A 86 -13.03 7.83 7.51
C ILE A 86 -12.51 7.69 6.08
N GLN A 87 -13.06 8.45 5.13
CA GLN A 87 -12.60 8.44 3.75
C GLN A 87 -11.13 8.89 3.64
N GLU A 88 -10.75 9.96 4.33
CA GLU A 88 -9.38 10.45 4.37
C GLU A 88 -8.45 9.42 5.00
N SER A 89 -8.83 8.80 6.12
CA SER A 89 -8.05 7.72 6.71
C SER A 89 -7.90 6.53 5.75
N THR A 90 -8.90 6.26 4.93
CA THR A 90 -8.85 5.21 3.92
C THR A 90 -7.89 5.58 2.80
N LEU A 91 -7.93 6.83 2.33
CA LEU A 91 -7.02 7.36 1.31
C LEU A 91 -5.56 7.36 1.79
N LEU A 92 -5.31 7.76 3.04
CA LEU A 92 -3.98 7.75 3.65
C LEU A 92 -3.42 6.33 3.83
N ASN A 93 -4.30 5.33 4.00
CA ASN A 93 -3.92 3.92 4.07
C ASN A 93 -3.73 3.27 2.69
N MET A 94 -4.08 3.95 1.60
CA MET A 94 -3.84 3.41 0.28
C MET A 94 -2.33 3.39 -0.04
N GLN A 95 -1.93 2.40 -0.82
CA GLN A 95 -0.53 2.19 -1.15
C GLN A 95 0.00 3.33 -2.03
N GLN A 96 1.18 3.85 -1.68
CA GLN A 96 1.87 4.85 -2.49
C GLN A 96 2.37 4.22 -3.81
N PRO A 97 2.33 4.99 -4.91
CA PRO A 97 2.77 4.49 -6.22
C PRO A 97 4.27 4.18 -6.23
N SER A 98 4.66 3.21 -7.04
CA SER A 98 6.08 2.87 -7.20
C SER A 98 6.85 3.99 -7.89
N GLN A 99 8.10 4.21 -7.51
CA GLN A 99 8.98 5.19 -8.17
C GLN A 99 9.10 4.94 -9.69
N GLN A 100 9.05 3.67 -10.11
CA GLN A 100 9.09 3.30 -11.53
C GLN A 100 7.81 3.73 -12.27
N SER A 101 6.64 3.53 -11.66
CA SER A 101 5.37 3.98 -12.23
C SER A 101 5.32 5.50 -12.31
N MET A 102 5.82 6.19 -11.29
CA MET A 102 5.90 7.65 -11.28
C MET A 102 6.87 8.17 -12.34
N ALA A 103 8.03 7.55 -12.50
CA ALA A 103 8.98 7.91 -13.55
C ALA A 103 8.38 7.70 -14.96
N ALA A 104 7.70 6.57 -15.19
CA ALA A 104 7.00 6.32 -16.45
C ALA A 104 5.89 7.36 -16.70
N LEU A 105 5.13 7.72 -15.67
CA LEU A 105 4.07 8.72 -15.76
C LEU A 105 4.62 10.12 -16.02
N SER A 106 5.66 10.54 -15.31
CA SER A 106 6.32 11.82 -15.55
C SER A 106 6.88 11.89 -16.96
N ASN A 107 7.56 10.83 -17.44
CA ASN A 107 8.06 10.74 -18.81
C ASN A 107 6.95 10.72 -19.88
N TYR A 108 5.77 10.22 -19.54
CA TYR A 108 4.62 10.23 -20.44
C TYR A 108 4.02 11.63 -20.59
N PHE A 109 3.91 12.38 -19.48
CA PHE A 109 3.30 13.72 -19.45
C PHE A 109 4.27 14.86 -19.68
N HIS A 110 5.58 14.60 -19.72
CA HIS A 110 6.60 15.59 -20.00
C HIS A 110 7.34 15.28 -21.29
N ILE A 111 7.40 16.27 -22.17
CA ILE A 111 8.17 16.21 -23.41
C ILE A 111 9.53 16.85 -23.14
N HIS A 112 10.61 16.13 -23.44
CA HIS A 112 11.96 16.66 -23.33
C HIS A 112 12.42 17.14 -24.71
N ILE A 113 12.68 18.44 -24.84
CA ILE A 113 13.24 19.03 -26.05
C ILE A 113 14.71 19.33 -25.78
N THR A 114 15.57 18.62 -26.49
CA THR A 114 17.01 18.90 -26.52
C THR A 114 17.27 19.89 -27.65
N SER A 115 17.42 21.17 -27.32
CA SER A 115 17.91 22.16 -28.29
C SER A 115 19.41 21.95 -28.47
N SER A 116 19.82 21.50 -29.65
CA SER A 116 21.23 21.39 -30.04
C SER A 116 21.76 22.76 -30.44
N THR A 117 21.92 23.66 -29.48
CA THR A 117 22.71 24.88 -29.64
C THR A 117 24.07 24.64 -29.00
N GLU A 118 25.15 24.89 -29.76
CA GLU A 118 26.55 24.54 -29.43
C GLU A 118 27.07 25.06 -28.08
N SER A 119 26.36 25.98 -27.43
CA SER A 119 26.84 26.70 -26.25
C SER A 119 26.38 26.16 -24.90
N GLU A 120 25.43 25.22 -24.81
CA GLU A 120 25.14 24.33 -23.65
C GLU A 120 23.90 23.47 -23.99
N PRO A 121 23.89 22.15 -23.73
CA PRO A 121 22.72 21.32 -23.95
C PRO A 121 21.66 21.60 -22.87
N HIS A 122 20.88 22.67 -23.04
CA HIS A 122 19.72 22.93 -22.18
C HIS A 122 18.58 21.97 -22.53
N ARG A 123 18.38 20.97 -21.67
CA ARG A 123 17.23 20.06 -21.76
C ARG A 123 15.97 20.76 -21.24
N SER A 124 15.34 21.55 -22.11
CA SER A 124 14.02 22.12 -21.81
C SER A 124 12.98 21.00 -21.76
N THR A 125 12.13 21.02 -20.76
CA THR A 125 11.08 20.01 -20.59
C THR A 125 9.74 20.73 -20.54
N TYR A 126 8.74 20.21 -21.25
CA TYR A 126 7.43 20.84 -21.40
C TYR A 126 6.35 19.87 -20.96
N PRO A 127 5.46 20.26 -20.02
CA PRO A 127 4.32 19.43 -19.67
C PRO A 127 3.32 19.44 -20.82
N ILE A 128 2.77 18.26 -21.14
CA ILE A 128 1.66 18.10 -22.10
C ILE A 128 0.40 18.81 -21.57
N LEU A 129 0.25 18.82 -20.25
CA LEU A 129 -0.81 19.52 -19.54
C LEU A 129 -0.41 20.98 -19.35
N SER A 130 -1.14 21.89 -20.00
CA SER A 130 -0.88 23.33 -19.96
C SER A 130 -1.65 24.04 -18.83
N GLY A 131 -1.36 25.31 -18.60
CA GLY A 131 -2.06 26.19 -17.65
C GLY A 131 -1.86 25.79 -16.19
N ALA A 132 -2.90 25.87 -15.37
CA ALA A 132 -2.86 25.49 -13.95
C ALA A 132 -2.60 23.98 -13.72
N SER A 133 -2.70 23.15 -14.76
CA SER A 133 -2.39 21.71 -14.65
C SER A 133 -0.92 21.38 -14.92
N SER A 134 -0.13 22.37 -15.33
CA SER A 134 1.30 22.19 -15.67
C SER A 134 2.17 21.78 -14.48
N TYR A 135 1.78 22.14 -13.26
CA TYR A 135 2.49 21.81 -12.02
C TYR A 135 1.93 20.57 -11.30
N LEU A 136 0.90 19.93 -11.84
CA LEU A 136 0.21 18.81 -11.17
C LEU A 136 1.06 17.55 -11.11
N TYR A 137 2.01 17.39 -12.04
CA TYR A 137 2.96 16.29 -12.05
C TYR A 137 4.39 16.82 -11.88
N PRO A 138 5.23 16.18 -11.05
CA PRO A 138 6.60 16.64 -10.80
C PRO A 138 7.41 16.65 -12.09
N HIS A 139 8.00 17.81 -12.31
CA HIS A 139 8.95 18.08 -13.38
C HIS A 139 10.33 17.60 -12.92
N ASN A 140 10.92 16.65 -13.66
CA ASN A 140 12.11 15.89 -13.29
C ASN A 140 11.94 15.02 -12.02
N MET A 141 12.14 13.71 -12.20
CA MET A 141 12.16 12.74 -11.10
C MET A 141 13.55 12.72 -10.45
N ASP A 142 14.02 13.88 -9.96
CA ASP A 142 15.13 13.86 -9.02
C ASP A 142 14.57 13.39 -7.66
N SER A 143 15.08 12.25 -7.19
CA SER A 143 14.58 11.52 -6.02
C SER A 143 14.48 12.35 -4.74
N SER A 144 15.08 13.55 -4.73
CA SER A 144 15.14 14.52 -3.63
C SER A 144 13.95 15.49 -3.55
N ARG A 145 13.17 15.67 -4.63
CA ARG A 145 12.08 16.69 -4.71
C ARG A 145 10.67 16.14 -4.59
N ILE A 146 10.54 14.83 -4.40
CA ILE A 146 9.23 14.20 -4.41
C ILE A 146 8.57 14.47 -3.04
N ARG A 147 7.60 15.39 -3.04
CA ARG A 147 6.55 15.37 -2.02
C ARG A 147 5.67 14.16 -2.38
N PHE A 148 6.02 13.02 -1.80
CA PHE A 148 5.30 11.75 -1.97
C PHE A 148 3.88 11.66 -1.34
N PRO A 149 3.35 12.59 -0.50
CA PRO A 149 2.14 12.27 0.24
C PRO A 149 0.85 12.33 -0.60
N ASP A 150 0.85 12.96 -1.78
CA ASP A 150 -0.41 13.29 -2.48
C ASP A 150 -0.82 12.30 -3.58
N TYR A 151 0.05 11.33 -3.93
CA TYR A 151 -0.26 10.34 -4.97
C TYR A 151 -0.58 8.98 -4.39
N VAL A 152 -1.61 8.34 -4.93
CA VAL A 152 -2.13 7.06 -4.47
C VAL A 152 -2.32 6.11 -5.65
N SER A 153 -1.91 4.84 -5.50
CA SER A 153 -2.22 3.81 -6.50
C SER A 153 -3.55 3.14 -6.19
N VAL A 154 -4.52 3.28 -7.10
CA VAL A 154 -5.85 2.63 -7.01
C VAL A 154 -5.75 1.12 -7.18
N SER A 155 -4.73 0.64 -7.91
CA SER A 155 -4.54 -0.77 -8.16
C SER A 155 -3.53 -1.36 -7.18
N ARG A 156 -3.92 -2.48 -6.53
CA ARG A 156 -3.03 -3.23 -5.65
C ARG A 156 -1.84 -3.71 -6.48
N ARG A 157 -0.63 -3.33 -6.07
CA ARG A 157 0.59 -3.76 -6.73
C ARG A 157 0.66 -5.29 -6.69
N SER A 158 0.80 -5.93 -7.85
CA SER A 158 1.23 -7.33 -7.89
C SER A 158 2.62 -7.35 -7.26
N GLU A 159 2.76 -8.06 -6.14
CA GLU A 159 4.05 -8.33 -5.53
C GLU A 159 4.93 -8.94 -6.64
N SER A 160 5.94 -8.20 -7.08
CA SER A 160 6.84 -8.69 -8.12
C SER A 160 7.80 -9.64 -7.44
N ASP A 161 7.68 -10.93 -7.74
CA ASP A 161 8.58 -11.97 -7.21
C ASP A 161 10.05 -11.59 -7.41
N LEU A 162 10.95 -12.09 -6.55
CA LEU A 162 12.40 -11.82 -6.63
C LEU A 162 12.96 -12.14 -8.03
N LEU A 163 12.49 -13.24 -8.63
CA LEU A 163 12.80 -13.60 -10.00
C LEU A 163 12.24 -12.57 -10.98
N THR A 164 11.00 -12.12 -10.82
CA THR A 164 10.40 -11.09 -11.69
C THR A 164 11.21 -9.79 -11.62
N TYR A 165 11.70 -9.42 -10.43
CA TYR A 165 12.62 -8.29 -10.26
C TYR A 165 13.96 -8.55 -10.96
N PHE A 166 14.53 -9.74 -10.81
CA PHE A 166 15.79 -10.13 -11.45
C PHE A 166 15.67 -10.13 -12.99
N LEU A 167 14.63 -10.76 -13.55
CA LEU A 167 14.34 -10.74 -14.99
C LEU A 167 14.10 -9.32 -15.49
N LYS A 168 13.43 -8.46 -14.72
CA LYS A 168 13.24 -7.06 -15.08
C LYS A 168 14.57 -6.31 -15.15
N THR A 169 15.49 -6.56 -14.22
CA THR A 169 16.78 -5.86 -14.18
C THR A 169 17.77 -6.38 -15.23
N TYR A 170 17.94 -7.70 -15.32
CA TYR A 170 18.97 -8.32 -16.17
C TYR A 170 18.47 -8.67 -17.58
N CYS A 171 17.19 -8.99 -17.73
CA CYS A 171 16.62 -9.44 -19.00
C CYS A 171 15.70 -8.40 -19.65
N SER A 172 15.71 -7.12 -19.21
CA SER A 172 14.89 -6.05 -19.80
C SER A 172 14.99 -5.96 -21.32
N ARG A 173 16.18 -6.22 -21.87
CA ARG A 173 16.46 -6.24 -23.32
C ARG A 173 15.80 -7.40 -24.08
N LEU A 174 15.55 -8.53 -23.42
CA LEU A 174 14.91 -9.71 -24.04
C LEU A 174 13.39 -9.57 -24.10
N PHE A 175 12.81 -8.74 -23.23
CA PHE A 175 11.36 -8.51 -23.11
C PHE A 175 10.90 -7.19 -23.70
N GLU A 176 11.79 -6.48 -24.39
CA GLU A 176 11.43 -5.27 -25.11
C GLU A 176 10.51 -5.66 -26.26
N THR A 177 9.20 -5.51 -26.05
CA THR A 177 8.26 -5.65 -27.15
C THR A 177 8.58 -4.55 -28.13
N ARG A 178 8.71 -4.91 -29.42
CA ARG A 178 8.75 -3.93 -30.50
C ARG A 178 7.66 -2.89 -30.25
N PRO A 179 7.95 -1.58 -30.41
CA PRO A 179 6.91 -0.56 -30.26
C PRO A 179 5.68 -1.00 -31.04
N PRO A 180 4.46 -0.84 -30.49
CA PRO A 180 3.27 -1.00 -31.30
C PRO A 180 3.47 -0.16 -32.55
N VAL A 181 3.27 -0.80 -33.73
CA VAL A 181 3.30 -0.12 -35.02
C VAL A 181 2.55 1.17 -34.83
N ALA A 182 3.28 2.29 -34.99
CA ALA A 182 2.76 3.61 -34.76
C ALA A 182 1.37 3.69 -35.40
N LEU A 183 0.38 4.13 -34.61
CA LEU A 183 -0.92 4.49 -35.15
C LEU A 183 -0.70 5.36 -36.40
N PRO A 184 -1.53 5.24 -37.44
CA PRO A 184 -1.43 6.06 -38.63
C PRO A 184 -1.27 7.51 -38.21
N GLN A 185 -0.20 8.11 -38.71
CA GLN A 185 0.17 9.49 -38.53
C GLN A 185 -0.93 10.39 -39.14
N GLU A 186 -2.04 10.53 -38.44
CA GLU A 186 -3.07 11.52 -38.74
C GLU A 186 -2.62 12.85 -38.14
N VAL A 187 -1.87 13.59 -38.97
CA VAL A 187 -1.76 15.06 -39.05
C VAL A 187 -1.97 15.81 -37.72
N GLY A 188 -0.91 15.89 -36.92
CA GLY A 188 -0.86 16.73 -35.73
C GLY A 188 0.56 16.95 -35.20
N ILE A 189 1.20 18.03 -35.66
CA ILE A 189 2.45 18.66 -35.14
C ILE A 189 3.67 17.72 -35.01
N SER A 190 4.49 17.72 -36.07
CA SER A 190 5.48 16.71 -36.45
C SER A 190 6.90 16.84 -35.85
N HIS A 191 7.13 17.45 -34.69
CA HIS A 191 8.51 17.68 -34.20
C HIS A 191 8.81 17.34 -32.73
N LEU A 192 7.92 16.63 -32.03
CA LEU A 192 8.12 16.35 -30.60
C LEU A 192 8.67 14.92 -30.41
N PRO A 193 9.91 14.75 -29.92
CA PRO A 193 10.45 13.43 -29.60
C PRO A 193 9.72 12.91 -28.36
N ARG A 194 8.72 12.04 -28.57
CA ARG A 194 8.03 11.36 -27.49
C ARG A 194 8.97 10.30 -26.91
N HIS A 195 9.36 10.44 -25.65
CA HIS A 195 10.18 9.43 -25.00
C HIS A 195 9.36 8.12 -24.91
N GLN A 196 9.87 7.08 -25.55
CA GLN A 196 9.19 5.79 -25.69
C GLN A 196 9.14 5.11 -24.32
N VAL A 197 7.97 5.15 -23.69
CA VAL A 197 7.68 4.28 -22.55
C VAL A 197 7.69 2.84 -23.10
N VAL A 198 8.70 2.07 -22.72
CA VAL A 198 8.79 0.66 -23.12
C VAL A 198 7.68 -0.10 -22.42
N HIS A 199 6.68 -0.52 -23.19
CA HIS A 199 5.65 -1.41 -22.69
C HIS A 199 6.25 -2.81 -22.56
N TYR A 200 6.04 -3.45 -21.42
CA TYR A 200 6.45 -4.83 -21.19
C TYR A 200 5.22 -5.72 -21.20
N SER A 201 5.25 -6.81 -21.97
CA SER A 201 4.19 -7.82 -21.91
C SER A 201 4.28 -8.57 -20.58
N ILE A 202 3.33 -8.28 -19.68
CA ILE A 202 3.21 -8.96 -18.38
C ILE A 202 3.09 -10.48 -18.57
N ALA A 203 2.41 -10.92 -19.64
CA ALA A 203 2.27 -12.34 -19.96
C ALA A 203 3.61 -13.01 -20.30
N MET A 204 4.49 -12.34 -21.05
CA MET A 204 5.81 -12.88 -21.39
C MET A 204 6.74 -12.96 -20.19
N VAL A 205 6.72 -11.95 -19.32
CA VAL A 205 7.52 -11.96 -18.08
C VAL A 205 7.09 -13.14 -17.20
N ARG A 206 5.78 -13.34 -17.02
CA ARG A 206 5.25 -14.48 -16.26
C ARG A 206 5.57 -15.81 -16.92
N PHE A 207 5.48 -15.90 -18.25
CA PHE A 207 5.82 -17.12 -18.98
C PHE A 207 7.31 -17.48 -18.83
N VAL A 208 8.22 -16.53 -19.03
CA VAL A 208 9.65 -16.80 -18.89
C VAL A 208 10.05 -17.01 -17.44
N ALA A 209 9.41 -16.31 -16.49
CA ALA A 209 9.56 -16.62 -15.07
C ALA A 209 9.23 -18.08 -14.79
N SER A 210 8.05 -18.55 -15.21
CA SER A 210 7.63 -19.94 -15.08
C SER A 210 8.55 -20.91 -15.82
N PHE A 211 9.08 -20.51 -16.98
CA PHE A 211 10.01 -21.35 -17.74
C PHE A 211 11.35 -21.49 -17.01
N VAL A 212 11.93 -20.40 -16.51
CA VAL A 212 13.21 -20.40 -15.77
C VAL A 212 13.09 -21.16 -14.45
N THR A 213 11.98 -21.00 -13.71
CA THR A 213 11.74 -21.77 -12.48
C THR A 213 11.64 -23.26 -12.78
N THR A 214 10.88 -23.63 -13.83
CA THR A 214 10.72 -25.03 -14.22
C THR A 214 12.04 -25.63 -14.71
N LEU A 215 12.78 -24.92 -15.55
CA LEU A 215 14.10 -25.34 -16.04
C LEU A 215 15.10 -25.50 -14.90
N THR A 216 15.13 -24.55 -13.96
CA THR A 216 16.08 -24.65 -12.85
C THR A 216 15.67 -25.76 -11.89
N ALA A 217 14.38 -25.97 -11.64
CA ALA A 217 13.90 -27.09 -10.83
C ALA A 217 14.25 -28.45 -11.46
N THR A 218 14.09 -28.60 -12.79
CA THR A 218 14.46 -29.84 -13.48
C THR A 218 15.96 -30.06 -13.44
N LEU A 219 16.78 -29.05 -13.76
CA LEU A 219 18.23 -29.16 -13.66
C LEU A 219 18.67 -29.49 -12.22
N LEU A 220 18.09 -28.85 -11.21
CA LEU A 220 18.42 -29.12 -9.81
C LEU A 220 18.06 -30.54 -9.35
N LEU A 221 17.06 -31.19 -9.94
CA LEU A 221 16.69 -32.58 -9.62
C LEU A 221 17.51 -33.60 -10.41
N PHE A 222 17.71 -33.37 -11.71
CA PHE A 222 18.39 -34.34 -12.58
C PHE A 222 19.92 -34.26 -12.50
N LEU A 223 20.49 -33.07 -12.34
CA LEU A 223 21.94 -32.86 -12.37
C LEU A 223 22.68 -33.58 -11.22
N PRO A 224 22.19 -33.59 -9.96
CA PRO A 224 22.82 -34.35 -8.89
C PRO A 224 22.81 -35.85 -9.14
N ILE A 225 21.68 -36.41 -9.63
CA ILE A 225 21.56 -37.84 -9.92
C ILE A 225 22.49 -38.23 -11.07
N TYR A 226 22.49 -37.45 -12.15
CA TYR A 226 23.34 -37.68 -13.32
C TYR A 226 24.83 -37.61 -12.99
N THR A 227 25.24 -36.62 -12.21
CA THR A 227 26.65 -36.46 -11.82
C THR A 227 27.11 -37.53 -10.84
N LEU A 228 26.27 -37.94 -9.89
CA LEU A 228 26.56 -39.09 -9.02
C LEU A 228 26.70 -40.39 -9.81
N TYR A 229 25.81 -40.64 -10.78
CA TYR A 229 25.87 -41.83 -11.65
C TYR A 229 27.16 -41.90 -12.47
N ASN A 230 27.70 -40.76 -12.91
CA ASN A 230 28.90 -40.73 -13.74
C ASN A 230 30.21 -40.80 -12.92
N ILE A 231 30.14 -40.52 -11.62
CA ILE A 231 31.30 -40.43 -10.70
C ILE A 231 31.40 -41.66 -9.78
N SER A 232 30.60 -42.71 -10.03
CA SER A 232 30.41 -43.91 -9.19
C SER A 232 31.65 -44.76 -8.87
N THR A 233 32.88 -44.29 -9.09
CA THR A 233 34.08 -45.02 -8.68
C THR A 233 35.22 -44.05 -8.39
N SER A 234 35.53 -43.80 -7.10
CA SER A 234 36.91 -43.84 -6.56
C SER A 234 37.19 -43.08 -5.24
N ARG A 235 36.34 -42.16 -4.72
CA ARG A 235 36.66 -41.45 -3.45
C ARG A 235 35.41 -41.01 -2.64
N ALA A 236 35.20 -41.61 -1.46
CA ALA A 236 34.09 -41.26 -0.55
C ALA A 236 34.09 -39.80 -0.06
N ALA A 237 35.26 -39.15 0.00
CA ALA A 237 35.34 -37.73 0.35
C ALA A 237 34.80 -36.79 -0.74
N LEU A 238 34.91 -37.17 -2.02
CA LEU A 238 34.44 -36.36 -3.14
C LEU A 238 32.92 -36.46 -3.32
N THR A 239 32.32 -37.63 -3.04
CA THR A 239 30.87 -37.81 -3.09
C THR A 239 30.18 -36.97 -2.01
N LEU A 240 30.71 -36.94 -0.79
CA LEU A 240 30.18 -36.09 0.30
C LEU A 240 30.28 -34.60 -0.06
N GLY A 241 31.39 -34.18 -0.67
CA GLY A 241 31.58 -32.81 -1.16
C GLY A 241 30.60 -32.41 -2.27
N LEU A 242 30.30 -33.32 -3.20
CA LEU A 242 29.32 -33.08 -4.26
C LEU A 242 27.89 -32.95 -3.71
N ILE A 243 27.48 -33.79 -2.75
CA ILE A 243 26.17 -33.66 -2.09
C ILE A 243 26.05 -32.30 -1.39
N ALA A 244 27.09 -31.87 -0.67
CA ALA A 244 27.12 -30.56 -0.03
C ALA A 244 27.05 -29.42 -1.06
N MET A 245 27.76 -29.55 -2.19
CA MET A 245 27.75 -28.55 -3.26
C MET A 245 26.37 -28.44 -3.93
N PHE A 246 25.73 -29.56 -4.26
CA PHE A 246 24.40 -29.57 -4.88
C PHE A 246 23.30 -29.09 -3.93
N THR A 247 23.39 -29.40 -2.64
CA THR A 247 22.42 -28.90 -1.63
C THR A 247 22.53 -27.38 -1.45
N VAL A 248 23.74 -26.82 -1.47
CA VAL A 248 23.95 -25.36 -1.45
C VAL A 248 23.42 -24.71 -2.74
N LEU A 249 23.70 -25.31 -3.91
CA LEU A 249 23.21 -24.82 -5.20
C LEU A 249 21.68 -24.83 -5.26
N PHE A 250 21.05 -25.89 -4.72
CA PHE A 250 19.60 -26.04 -4.59
C PHE A 250 18.99 -24.99 -3.67
N ALA A 251 19.58 -24.79 -2.48
CA ALA A 251 19.14 -23.78 -1.54
C ALA A 251 19.23 -22.37 -2.15
N CYS A 252 20.34 -22.06 -2.82
CA CYS A 252 20.53 -20.79 -3.51
C CYS A 252 19.49 -20.61 -4.63
N GLY A 253 19.26 -21.64 -5.43
CA GLY A 253 18.24 -21.62 -6.49
C GLY A 253 16.85 -21.32 -5.96
N ILE A 254 16.38 -22.02 -4.92
CA ILE A 254 15.04 -21.80 -4.35
C ILE A 254 14.90 -20.38 -3.79
N VAL A 255 15.91 -19.88 -3.07
CA VAL A 255 15.88 -18.53 -2.48
C VAL A 255 15.82 -17.44 -3.55
N VAL A 256 16.51 -17.62 -4.66
CA VAL A 256 16.51 -16.65 -5.77
C VAL A 256 15.24 -16.76 -6.61
N LEU A 257 14.74 -17.97 -6.84
CA LEU A 257 13.67 -18.24 -7.80
C LEU A 257 12.26 -18.10 -7.20
N ILE A 258 12.11 -18.47 -5.93
CA ILE A 258 10.81 -18.56 -5.26
C ILE A 258 10.86 -17.59 -4.09
N ASN A 259 9.86 -16.72 -3.95
CA ASN A 259 9.66 -15.91 -2.74
C ASN A 259 9.14 -16.83 -1.61
N ALA A 260 9.87 -17.91 -1.35
CA ALA A 260 9.48 -19.01 -0.48
C ALA A 260 9.64 -18.61 0.98
N ARG A 261 8.70 -19.05 1.81
CA ARG A 261 8.82 -18.86 3.26
C ARG A 261 10.00 -19.66 3.77
N ARG A 262 10.65 -19.17 4.84
CA ARG A 262 11.80 -19.85 5.48
C ARG A 262 11.51 -21.34 5.75
N ALA A 263 10.30 -21.66 6.19
CA ALA A 263 9.87 -23.05 6.45
C ALA A 263 9.84 -23.93 5.19
N GLU A 264 9.42 -23.38 4.04
CA GLU A 264 9.36 -24.11 2.77
C GLU A 264 10.76 -24.44 2.25
N VAL A 265 11.71 -23.50 2.42
CA VAL A 265 13.12 -23.70 2.05
C VAL A 265 13.73 -24.84 2.88
N PHE A 266 13.48 -24.88 4.20
CA PHE A 266 13.98 -25.95 5.05
C PHE A 266 13.39 -27.32 4.69
N GLY A 267 12.08 -27.38 4.43
CA GLY A 267 11.42 -28.62 4.00
C GLY A 267 11.99 -29.14 2.68
N ALA A 268 12.16 -28.27 1.69
CA ALA A 268 12.74 -28.63 0.40
C ALA A 268 14.20 -29.11 0.53
N CYS A 269 15.02 -28.43 1.34
CA CYS A 269 16.41 -28.83 1.56
C CYS A 269 16.52 -30.20 2.25
N ALA A 270 15.66 -30.45 3.25
CA ALA A 270 15.62 -31.74 3.94
C ALA A 270 15.24 -32.90 3.00
N ALA A 271 14.21 -32.68 2.14
CA ALA A 271 13.81 -33.67 1.15
C ALA A 271 14.92 -33.95 0.12
N CYS A 272 15.57 -32.90 -0.39
CA CYS A 272 16.69 -33.04 -1.32
C CYS A 272 17.87 -33.82 -0.70
N ALA A 273 18.24 -33.47 0.54
CA ALA A 273 19.30 -34.18 1.26
C ALA A 273 18.97 -35.67 1.48
N ALA A 274 17.73 -35.99 1.85
CA ALA A 274 17.29 -37.38 2.04
C ALA A 274 17.42 -38.21 0.74
N VAL A 275 16.98 -37.67 -0.40
CA VAL A 275 17.07 -38.36 -1.70
C VAL A 275 18.54 -38.62 -2.08
N LEU A 276 19.41 -37.62 -1.93
CA LEU A 276 20.84 -37.77 -2.24
C LEU A 276 21.54 -38.79 -1.35
N VAL A 277 21.25 -38.78 -0.04
CA VAL A 277 21.85 -39.71 0.92
C VAL A 277 21.41 -41.15 0.67
N VAL A 278 20.13 -41.38 0.33
CA VAL A 278 19.63 -42.72 -0.04
C VAL A 278 20.32 -43.23 -1.30
N PHE A 279 20.47 -42.38 -2.32
CA PHE A 279 21.14 -42.74 -3.56
C PHE A 279 22.59 -43.17 -3.33
N VAL A 280 23.31 -42.40 -2.52
CA VAL A 280 24.71 -42.66 -2.16
C VAL A 280 24.86 -43.92 -1.30
N SER A 281 23.92 -44.17 -0.39
CA SER A 281 23.93 -45.38 0.47
C SER A 281 23.67 -46.65 -0.33
N GLY A 282 22.88 -46.58 -1.42
CA GLY A 282 22.64 -47.70 -2.32
C GLY A 282 23.91 -48.16 -3.04
N ASP A 283 24.69 -47.23 -3.58
CA ASP A 283 25.94 -47.52 -4.29
C ASP A 283 26.99 -48.19 -3.40
N PHE A 284 27.10 -47.79 -2.13
CA PHE A 284 28.02 -48.41 -1.17
C PHE A 284 27.63 -49.84 -0.76
N SER A 285 26.35 -50.19 -0.86
CA SER A 285 25.85 -51.53 -0.49
C SER A 285 26.04 -52.58 -1.60
N GLY A 286 26.13 -52.15 -2.87
CA GLY A 286 26.28 -53.05 -4.03
C GLY A 286 27.72 -53.48 -4.35
N THR A 287 28.73 -52.88 -3.71
CA THR A 287 30.16 -53.18 -3.94
C THR A 287 30.74 -54.20 -2.95
N GLY A 288 29.91 -54.78 -2.07
CA GLY A 288 30.31 -55.73 -1.02
C GLY A 288 29.94 -57.20 -1.25
N SER A 289 29.53 -57.59 -2.47
CA SER A 289 29.23 -58.99 -2.85
C SER A 289 30.21 -59.53 -3.87
#